data_AF-A0A927X967-F1
#
_entry.id   AF-A0A927X967-F1
#
_cell.length_a   1.000
_cell.length_b   1.000
_cell.length_c   1.000
_cell.angle_alpha   90.00
_cell.angle_beta   90.00
_cell.angle_gamma   90.00
#
_symmetry.space_group_name_H-M   'P 1'
#
loop_
_entity.id
_entity.type
_entity.pdbx_description
1 polymer ?
#
loop_
_entity_poly.entity_id
_entity_poly.type
_entity_poly.pdbx_seq_one_letter_code
_entity_poly.pdbx_strand_id
1 'polypeptide(L)'
;MRNKKVLGIIITIISSIISVLSIVFISMSFEVYSDEWGTDISIDSDYLVLLLISISLLIAGIYLIYAYNKTFNPKVIYSCVFTGSLLLGLYPLGRFFRALAKGSSYLDSQWYLYIGILGLSLLIVVIYKFLKSNKGLE
;
A
#
# COMPACT_ATOMS: atom_id res chain seq x y z
N MET A 1 16.50 20.05 5.81
CA MET A 1 16.22 19.58 4.42
C MET A 1 16.97 18.30 4.04
N ARG A 2 18.24 18.10 4.41
CA ARG A 2 19.02 16.86 4.14
C ARG A 2 18.29 15.56 4.53
N ASN A 3 17.61 15.54 5.68
CA ASN A 3 16.88 14.35 6.17
C ASN A 3 15.70 13.94 5.27
N LYS A 4 15.03 14.89 4.61
CA LYS A 4 13.89 14.59 3.71
C LYS A 4 14.35 13.90 2.42
N LYS A 5 15.53 14.26 1.91
CA LYS A 5 16.15 13.62 0.73
C LYS A 5 16.57 12.19 1.04
N VAL A 6 17.25 11.98 2.16
CA VAL A 6 17.65 10.63 2.62
C VAL A 6 16.43 9.75 2.81
N LEU A 7 15.38 10.28 3.46
CA LEU A 7 14.09 9.58 3.60
C LEU A 7 13.47 9.23 2.25
N GLY A 8 13.45 10.16 1.29
CA GLY A 8 12.94 9.91 -0.06
C GLY A 8 13.68 8.80 -0.79
N ILE A 9 15.02 8.75 -0.67
CA ILE A 9 15.86 7.69 -1.25
C ILE A 9 15.49 6.33 -0.62
N ILE A 10 15.41 6.25 0.70
CA ILE A 10 15.07 5.01 1.41
C ILE A 10 13.69 4.51 1.01
N ILE A 11 12.68 5.40 1.00
CA ILE A 11 11.31 5.04 0.59
C ILE A 11 11.29 4.54 -0.85
N THR A 12 12.02 5.21 -1.76
CA THR A 12 12.09 4.82 -3.17
C THR A 12 12.70 3.42 -3.32
N ILE A 13 13.83 3.13 -2.65
CA ILE A 13 14.50 1.83 -2.74
C ILE A 13 13.59 0.71 -2.22
N ILE A 14 13.02 0.88 -1.03
CA ILE A 14 12.15 -0.13 -0.41
C ILE A 14 10.92 -0.37 -1.29
N SER A 15 10.28 0.71 -1.76
CA SER A 15 9.06 0.61 -2.56
C SER A 15 9.32 -0.02 -3.93
N SER A 16 10.48 0.26 -4.56
CA SER A 16 10.90 -0.41 -5.79
C SER A 16 11.10 -1.91 -5.60
N ILE A 17 11.76 -2.33 -4.51
CA ILE A 17 11.94 -3.76 -4.21
C ILE A 17 10.59 -4.45 -4.04
N ILE A 18 9.70 -3.88 -3.23
CA ILE A 18 8.35 -4.45 -3.01
C ILE A 18 7.56 -4.49 -4.33
N SER A 19 7.68 -3.48 -5.18
CA SER A 19 6.99 -3.44 -6.48
C SER A 19 7.48 -4.57 -7.39
N VAL A 20 8.79 -4.76 -7.50
CA VAL A 20 9.39 -5.83 -8.30
C VAL A 20 8.97 -7.20 -7.76
N LEU A 21 9.05 -7.42 -6.44
CA LEU A 21 8.61 -8.67 -5.83
C LEU A 21 7.12 -8.94 -6.10
N SER A 22 6.27 -7.92 -5.95
CA SER A 22 4.83 -8.06 -6.22
C SER A 22 4.56 -8.41 -7.68
N ILE A 23 5.28 -7.80 -8.64
CA ILE A 23 5.18 -8.15 -10.06
C ILE A 23 5.59 -9.60 -10.28
N VAL A 24 6.71 -10.04 -9.70
CA VAL A 24 7.17 -11.44 -9.82
C VAL A 24 6.13 -12.41 -9.28
N PHE A 25 5.55 -12.15 -8.10
CA PHE A 25 4.51 -13.03 -7.53
C PHE A 25 3.20 -13.01 -8.32
N ILE A 26 2.81 -11.86 -8.87
CA ILE A 26 1.67 -11.77 -9.80
C ILE A 26 1.96 -12.60 -11.06
N SER A 27 3.14 -12.47 -11.66
CA SER A 27 3.55 -13.26 -12.83
C SER A 27 3.53 -14.76 -12.54
N MET A 28 4.08 -15.18 -11.40
CA MET A 28 4.05 -16.59 -10.96
C MET A 28 2.64 -17.09 -10.67
N SER A 29 1.71 -16.22 -10.24
CA SER A 29 0.31 -16.62 -10.05
C SER A 29 -0.37 -17.06 -11.35
N PHE A 30 0.17 -16.66 -12.51
CA PHE A 30 -0.24 -17.16 -13.82
C PHE A 30 0.49 -18.46 -14.24
N GLU A 31 1.67 -18.76 -13.68
CA GLU A 31 2.48 -19.94 -14.07
C GLU A 31 1.99 -21.25 -13.43
N VAL A 32 1.03 -21.21 -12.49
CA VAL A 32 0.54 -22.38 -11.72
C VAL A 32 -0.58 -23.19 -12.42
N TYR A 33 -0.85 -23.05 -13.73
CA TYR A 33 -1.22 -24.12 -14.70
C TYR A 33 -1.94 -23.60 -15.97
N SER A 34 -1.77 -24.40 -17.02
CA SER A 34 -2.05 -24.25 -18.45
C SER A 34 -3.49 -24.01 -18.90
N ASP A 35 -3.62 -23.17 -19.93
CA ASP A 35 -4.72 -23.20 -20.90
C ASP A 35 -4.57 -24.42 -21.85
N GLU A 36 -5.62 -25.24 -21.91
CA GLU A 36 -6.21 -25.89 -23.10
C GLU A 36 -7.66 -26.38 -22.79
N TRP A 37 -8.12 -26.31 -21.53
CA TRP A 37 -9.38 -26.92 -21.05
C TRP A 37 -10.33 -25.98 -20.24
N GLY A 38 -10.12 -24.66 -20.27
CA GLY A 38 -11.15 -23.65 -19.95
C GLY A 38 -11.66 -23.54 -18.50
N THR A 39 -10.86 -22.99 -17.55
CA THR A 39 -11.27 -22.28 -16.30
C THR A 39 -10.02 -21.93 -15.47
N ASP A 40 -9.93 -20.94 -14.58
CA ASP A 40 -10.34 -19.53 -14.61
C ASP A 40 -9.09 -18.74 -14.15
N ILE A 41 -8.66 -17.72 -14.89
CA ILE A 41 -7.43 -16.96 -14.60
C ILE A 41 -7.66 -16.07 -13.38
N SER A 42 -7.33 -16.55 -12.17
CA SER A 42 -7.49 -15.76 -10.95
C SER A 42 -6.17 -15.12 -10.51
N ILE A 43 -6.04 -13.81 -10.75
CA ILE A 43 -4.95 -13.00 -10.19
C ILE A 43 -5.04 -13.03 -8.67
N ASP A 44 -3.92 -13.29 -7.99
CA ASP A 44 -3.85 -13.13 -6.55
C ASP A 44 -3.96 -11.63 -6.18
N SER A 45 -5.12 -11.29 -5.63
CA SER A 45 -5.46 -9.92 -5.25
C SER A 45 -4.60 -9.39 -4.09
N ASP A 46 -3.99 -10.26 -3.28
CA ASP A 46 -3.11 -9.83 -2.17
C ASP A 46 -1.84 -9.17 -2.74
N TYR A 47 -1.21 -9.79 -3.76
CA TYR A 47 -0.03 -9.21 -4.43
C TYR A 47 -0.38 -7.99 -5.28
N LEU A 48 -1.56 -7.95 -5.89
CA LEU A 48 -2.04 -6.76 -6.60
C LEU A 48 -2.17 -5.55 -5.65
N VAL A 49 -2.73 -5.75 -4.46
CA VAL A 49 -2.86 -4.68 -3.46
C VAL A 49 -1.49 -4.25 -2.94
N LEU A 50 -0.57 -5.20 -2.73
CA LEU A 50 0.80 -4.90 -2.34
C LEU A 50 1.51 -4.04 -3.39
N LEU A 51 1.33 -4.35 -4.68
CA LEU A 51 1.84 -3.56 -5.80
C LEU A 51 1.26 -2.13 -5.82
N LEU A 52 -0.05 -1.98 -5.59
CA LEU A 52 -0.67 -0.64 -5.56
C LEU A 52 -0.16 0.21 -4.39
N ILE A 53 0.03 -0.39 -3.22
CA ILE A 53 0.62 0.27 -2.06
C ILE A 53 2.06 0.69 -2.37
N SER A 54 2.86 -0.20 -2.97
CA SER A 54 4.25 0.08 -3.28
C SER A 54 4.41 1.16 -4.35
N ILE A 55 3.56 1.18 -5.39
CA ILE A 55 3.53 2.25 -6.38
C ILE A 55 3.18 3.59 -5.73
N SER A 56 2.19 3.62 -4.83
CA SER A 56 1.80 4.83 -4.11
C SER A 56 2.96 5.40 -3.29
N LEU A 57 3.68 4.54 -2.55
CA LEU A 57 4.86 4.94 -1.78
C LEU A 57 6.06 5.30 -2.66
N LEU A 58 6.22 4.65 -3.80
CA LEU A 58 7.27 4.97 -4.77
C LEU A 58 7.09 6.39 -5.32
N ILE A 59 5.86 6.78 -5.67
CA ILE A 59 5.54 8.15 -6.10
C ILE A 59 5.89 9.15 -4.98
N ALA A 60 5.57 8.84 -3.72
CA ALA A 60 5.93 9.69 -2.59
C ALA A 60 7.45 9.83 -2.41
N GLY A 61 8.20 8.73 -2.54
CA GLY A 61 9.66 8.71 -2.47
C GLY A 61 10.31 9.56 -3.58
N ILE A 62 9.89 9.35 -4.83
CA ILE A 62 10.36 10.13 -5.98
C ILE A 62 10.04 11.61 -5.79
N TYR A 63 8.84 11.94 -5.32
CA TYR A 63 8.45 13.32 -5.05
C TYR A 63 9.32 13.99 -3.98
N LEU A 64 9.66 13.29 -2.89
CA LEU A 64 10.58 13.81 -1.87
C LEU A 64 11.98 14.12 -2.42
N ILE A 65 12.47 13.29 -3.34
CA ILE A 65 13.77 13.51 -4.00
C ILE A 65 13.68 14.70 -4.95
N TYR A 66 12.63 14.77 -5.78
CA TYR A 66 12.42 15.85 -6.74
C TYR A 66 12.22 17.22 -6.07
N ALA A 67 11.38 17.27 -5.04
CA ALA A 67 11.09 18.47 -4.28
C ALA A 67 12.24 18.93 -3.38
N TYR A 68 13.36 18.21 -3.31
CA TYR A 68 14.54 18.66 -2.57
C TYR A 68 15.13 19.96 -3.12
N ASN A 69 15.12 20.11 -4.46
CA ASN A 69 15.63 21.29 -5.16
C ASN A 69 14.51 22.22 -5.65
N LYS A 70 13.25 21.97 -5.26
CA LYS A 70 12.07 22.71 -5.72
C LYS A 70 11.11 23.00 -4.57
N THR A 71 10.01 23.69 -4.86
CA THR A 71 8.96 23.98 -3.88
C THR A 71 8.27 22.69 -3.43
N PHE A 72 8.29 22.42 -2.13
CA PHE A 72 7.68 21.25 -1.53
C PHE A 72 6.18 21.47 -1.30
N ASN A 73 5.35 20.60 -1.87
CA ASN A 73 3.91 20.54 -1.63
C ASN A 73 3.59 19.30 -0.79
N PRO A 74 3.30 19.45 0.51
CA PRO A 74 3.02 18.32 1.40
C PRO A 74 1.77 17.52 1.00
N LYS A 75 0.84 18.13 0.24
CA LYS A 75 -0.41 17.47 -0.19
C LYS A 75 -0.14 16.23 -1.03
N VAL A 76 0.90 16.24 -1.87
CA VAL A 76 1.27 15.08 -2.70
C VAL A 76 1.64 13.87 -1.82
N ILE A 77 2.46 14.10 -0.79
CA ILE A 77 2.88 13.06 0.14
C ILE A 77 1.68 12.55 0.94
N TYR A 78 0.84 13.45 1.46
CA TYR A 78 -0.34 13.03 2.21
C TYR A 78 -1.31 12.22 1.36
N SER A 79 -1.54 12.58 0.09
CA SER A 79 -2.38 11.81 -0.81
C SER A 79 -1.84 10.40 -1.04
N CYS A 80 -0.54 10.24 -1.31
CA CYS A 80 0.07 8.93 -1.50
C CYS A 80 -0.03 8.04 -0.25
N VAL A 81 0.32 8.58 0.92
CA VAL A 81 0.27 7.83 2.19
C VAL A 81 -1.17 7.54 2.59
N PHE A 82 -2.12 8.44 2.30
CA PHE A 82 -3.55 8.23 2.51
C PHE A 82 -4.06 7.05 1.68
N THR A 83 -3.79 7.03 0.37
CA THR A 83 -4.17 5.93 -0.52
C THR A 83 -3.53 4.60 -0.07
N GLY A 84 -2.26 4.62 0.29
CA GLY A 84 -1.57 3.42 0.79
C GLY A 84 -2.16 2.89 2.11
N SER A 85 -2.50 3.78 3.04
CA SER A 85 -3.11 3.42 4.33
C SER A 85 -4.55 2.91 4.18
N LEU A 86 -5.31 3.48 3.22
CA LEU A 86 -6.64 2.99 2.85
C LEU A 86 -6.58 1.56 2.35
N LEU A 87 -5.68 1.28 1.40
CA LEU A 87 -5.49 -0.06 0.86
C LEU A 87 -5.02 -1.04 1.94
N LEU A 88 -4.03 -0.65 2.75
CA LEU A 88 -3.50 -1.47 3.84
C LEU A 88 -4.55 -1.73 4.94
N GLY A 89 -5.49 -0.82 5.15
CA GLY A 89 -6.53 -0.95 6.16
C GLY A 89 -7.75 -1.72 5.67
N LEU A 90 -8.41 -1.21 4.63
CA LEU A 90 -9.71 -1.70 4.19
C LEU A 90 -9.64 -3.06 3.51
N TYR A 91 -8.60 -3.32 2.71
CA TYR A 91 -8.51 -4.58 1.97
C TYR A 91 -8.33 -5.79 2.91
N PRO A 92 -7.36 -5.80 3.85
CA PRO A 92 -7.24 -6.90 4.80
C PRO A 92 -8.48 -7.07 5.66
N LEU A 93 -9.10 -5.98 6.15
CA LEU A 93 -10.37 -6.09 6.88
C LEU A 93 -11.48 -6.73 6.03
N GLY A 94 -11.60 -6.33 4.77
CA GLY A 94 -12.53 -6.94 3.83
C GLY A 94 -12.27 -8.43 3.62
N ARG A 95 -11.01 -8.84 3.46
CA ARG A 95 -10.60 -10.26 3.37
C ARG A 95 -10.95 -11.02 4.65
N PHE A 96 -10.66 -10.45 5.82
CA PHE A 96 -10.98 -11.03 7.13
C PHE A 96 -12.49 -11.28 7.30
N PHE A 97 -13.32 -10.25 7.14
CA PHE A 97 -14.77 -10.38 7.30
C PHE A 97 -15.37 -11.31 6.25
N ARG A 98 -14.87 -11.29 5.01
CA ARG A 98 -15.30 -12.22 3.96
C ARG A 98 -14.92 -13.66 4.29
N ALA A 99 -13.74 -13.91 4.85
CA ALA A 99 -13.31 -15.24 5.24
C ALA A 99 -14.20 -15.79 6.37
N LEU A 100 -14.44 -14.98 7.42
CA LEU A 100 -15.36 -15.35 8.52
C LEU A 100 -16.78 -15.62 8.02
N ALA A 101 -17.31 -14.79 7.12
CA ALA A 101 -18.63 -14.99 6.53
C ALA A 101 -18.73 -16.29 5.71
N LYS A 102 -17.61 -16.77 5.17
CA LYS A 102 -17.50 -18.05 4.47
C LYS A 102 -17.22 -19.24 5.40
N GLY A 103 -17.15 -19.01 6.71
CA GLY A 103 -16.95 -20.05 7.71
C GLY A 103 -15.49 -20.43 7.99
N SER A 104 -14.50 -19.62 7.55
CA SER A 104 -13.11 -19.87 7.94
C SER A 104 -12.89 -19.69 9.44
N SER A 105 -11.96 -20.43 10.02
CA SER A 105 -11.55 -20.20 11.42
C SER A 105 -10.96 -18.80 11.59
N TYR A 106 -11.20 -18.21 12.77
CA TYR A 106 -10.57 -16.94 13.16
C TYR A 106 -9.04 -17.03 13.12
N LEU A 107 -8.47 -18.14 13.61
CA LEU A 107 -7.02 -18.30 13.71
C LEU A 107 -6.31 -18.27 12.35
N ASP A 108 -6.99 -18.73 11.30
CA ASP A 108 -6.45 -18.78 9.94
C ASP A 108 -6.44 -17.40 9.26
N SER A 109 -7.32 -16.49 9.70
CA SER A 109 -7.57 -15.19 9.07
C SER A 109 -7.18 -14.00 9.94
N GLN A 110 -6.79 -14.21 11.21
CA GLN A 110 -6.45 -13.16 12.18
C GLN A 110 -5.37 -12.18 11.71
N TRP A 111 -4.45 -12.62 10.85
CA TRP A 111 -3.38 -11.76 10.35
C TRP A 111 -3.92 -10.60 9.51
N TYR A 112 -4.97 -10.84 8.72
CA TYR A 112 -5.65 -9.80 7.96
C TYR A 112 -6.29 -8.75 8.88
N LEU A 113 -6.81 -9.16 10.04
CA LEU A 113 -7.34 -8.25 11.04
C LEU A 113 -6.23 -7.34 11.61
N TYR A 114 -5.08 -7.90 11.99
CA TYR A 114 -3.98 -7.12 12.56
C TYR A 114 -3.39 -6.13 11.56
N ILE A 115 -3.15 -6.54 10.32
CA ILE A 115 -2.67 -5.65 9.26
C ILE A 115 -3.72 -4.55 8.97
N GLY A 116 -5.00 -4.93 8.93
CA GLY A 116 -6.11 -4.02 8.72
C GLY A 116 -6.22 -2.92 9.79
N ILE A 117 -6.12 -3.30 11.07
CA ILE A 117 -6.12 -2.35 12.19
C ILE A 117 -4.91 -1.40 12.11
N LEU A 118 -3.73 -1.93 11.77
CA LEU A 118 -2.54 -1.11 11.58
C LEU A 118 -2.73 -0.10 10.43
N GLY A 119 -3.28 -0.53 9.29
CA GLY A 119 -3.61 0.35 8.18
C GLY A 119 -4.60 1.46 8.56
N LEU A 120 -5.65 1.13 9.31
CA LEU A 120 -6.60 2.14 9.82
C LEU A 120 -5.96 3.12 10.81
N SER A 121 -5.07 2.66 11.68
CA SER A 121 -4.36 3.54 12.62
C SER A 121 -3.49 4.56 11.89
N LEU A 122 -2.79 4.13 10.83
CA LEU A 122 -2.00 5.01 9.96
C LEU A 122 -2.91 5.99 9.21
N LEU A 123 -4.06 5.52 8.72
CA LEU A 123 -5.05 6.35 8.03
C LEU A 123 -5.54 7.51 8.91
N ILE A 124 -5.86 7.24 10.19
CA ILE A 124 -6.27 8.27 11.15
C ILE A 124 -5.17 9.34 11.32
N VAL A 125 -3.91 8.90 11.47
CA VAL A 125 -2.77 9.82 11.61
C VAL A 125 -2.62 10.70 10.36
N VAL A 126 -2.74 10.11 9.17
CA VAL A 126 -2.62 10.85 7.89
C VAL A 126 -3.75 11.85 7.73
N ILE A 127 -5.00 11.46 8.03
CA ILE A 127 -6.15 12.36 7.99
C ILE A 127 -5.94 13.55 8.93
N TYR A 128 -5.53 13.30 10.17
CA TYR A 128 -5.23 14.35 11.13
C TYR A 128 -4.16 15.32 10.62
N LYS A 129 -3.05 14.80 10.07
CA LYS A 129 -1.95 15.62 9.51
C LYS A 129 -2.40 16.42 8.29
N PHE A 130 -3.20 15.83 7.41
CA PHE A 130 -3.75 16.49 6.23
C PHE A 130 -4.67 17.65 6.61
N LEU A 131 -5.60 17.43 7.55
CA LEU A 131 -6.51 18.46 8.06
C LEU A 131 -5.76 19.59 8.74
N LYS A 132 -4.71 19.28 9.53
CA LYS A 132 -3.85 20.30 10.16
C LYS A 132 -3.14 21.16 9.11
N SER A 133 -2.57 20.55 8.08
CA SER A 133 -1.86 21.27 7.00
C SER A 133 -2.79 22.20 6.21
N ASN A 134 -4.04 21.82 5.97
CA ASN A 134 -5.01 22.68 5.27
C ASN A 134 -5.54 23.86 6.11
N LYS A 135 -5.48 23.79 7.44
CA LYS A 135 -5.94 24.88 8.33
C LYS A 135 -4.90 26.00 8.52
N GLY A 136 -3.73 25.92 7.90
CA GLY A 136 -2.66 26.91 8.06
C GLY A 136 -2.10 26.99 9.49
N LEU A 137 -2.27 25.93 10.29
CA LEU A 137 -1.79 25.82 11.68
C LEU A 137 -0.37 25.24 11.73
N GLU A 138 0.54 25.79 10.93
CA GLU A 138 1.99 25.52 11.01
C GLU A 138 2.72 26.65 11.74
#